data_AF-A0A0P0VS69-F1
#
_entry.id   AF-A0A0P0VS69-F1
#
_cell.length_a   1.000
_cell.length_b   1.000
_cell.length_c   1.000
_cell.angle_alpha   90.00
_cell.angle_beta   90.00
_cell.angle_gamma   90.00
#
_symmetry.space_group_name_H-M   'P 1'
#
loop_
_entity.id
_entity.type
_entity.pdbx_description
1 polymer ?
#
loop_
_entity_poly.entity_id
_entity_poly.type
_entity_poly.pdbx_seq_one_letter_code
_entity_poly.pdbx_strand_id
1 'polypeptide(L)'
;MEQKPPAVAANNNQLLLMMIMVVVACSNYMISGAGAQPSPGYYPSKTIRSMAFGEGYDNLWGGQHQTLSADQTALTVWMDRSSGSGFKSKRSYRNGYFGASIKVPSGYTAGVNTAFYVRYCLLDRIAGGRRPAIASCEFMKLLIIYV
;
A
#
# COMPACT_ATOMS: atom_id res chain seq x y z
N MET A 1 19.39 18.84 -59.79
CA MET A 1 18.50 19.94 -59.38
C MET A 1 17.71 19.45 -58.19
N GLU A 2 18.25 19.63 -56.98
CA GLU A 2 17.60 19.21 -55.74
C GLU A 2 16.65 20.33 -55.30
N GLN A 3 15.35 20.14 -55.49
CA GLN A 3 14.34 21.13 -55.11
C GLN A 3 14.16 21.07 -53.58
N LYS A 4 14.67 22.08 -52.88
CA LYS A 4 14.48 22.26 -51.43
C LYS A 4 12.97 22.35 -51.13
N PRO A 5 12.40 21.50 -50.25
CA PRO A 5 10.97 21.51 -49.99
C PRO A 5 10.54 22.86 -49.41
N PRO A 6 9.36 23.38 -49.78
CA PRO A 6 8.87 24.64 -49.27
C PRO A 6 8.64 24.55 -47.77
N ALA A 7 9.23 25.48 -47.00
CA ALA A 7 8.94 25.64 -45.59
C ALA A 7 7.50 26.15 -45.44
N VAL A 8 6.59 25.27 -45.02
CA VAL A 8 5.20 25.64 -44.71
C VAL A 8 5.21 26.52 -43.47
N ALA A 9 5.00 27.82 -43.63
CA ALA A 9 4.81 28.75 -42.52
C ALA A 9 3.42 28.51 -41.90
N ALA A 10 3.38 27.84 -40.75
CA ALA A 10 2.14 27.65 -40.00
C ALA A 10 1.70 28.99 -39.38
N ASN A 11 0.50 29.46 -39.71
CA ASN A 11 -0.07 30.66 -39.08
C ASN A 11 -0.64 30.32 -37.68
N ASN A 12 -0.93 31.35 -36.88
CA ASN A 12 -1.37 31.20 -35.49
C ASN A 12 -2.60 30.29 -35.33
N ASN A 13 -3.49 30.25 -36.32
CA ASN A 13 -4.66 29.38 -36.31
C ASN A 13 -4.29 27.90 -36.57
N GLN A 14 -3.29 27.65 -37.43
CA GLN A 14 -2.74 26.31 -37.65
C GLN A 14 -1.99 25.79 -36.42
N LEU A 15 -1.23 26.65 -35.74
CA LEU A 15 -0.56 26.32 -34.46
C LEU A 15 -1.58 26.01 -33.35
N LEU A 16 -2.65 26.80 -33.25
CA LEU A 16 -3.73 26.56 -32.29
C LEU A 16 -4.45 25.23 -32.55
N LEU A 17 -4.72 24.91 -33.82
CA LEU A 17 -5.32 23.63 -34.20
C LEU A 17 -4.39 22.46 -33.86
N MET A 18 -3.08 22.59 -34.08
CA MET A 18 -2.12 21.57 -33.68
C MET A 18 -2.09 21.36 -32.16
N MET A 19 -2.12 22.44 -31.37
CA MET A 19 -2.17 22.35 -29.90
C MET A 19 -3.45 21.67 -29.40
N ILE A 20 -4.61 21.99 -29.99
CA ILE A 20 -5.89 21.36 -29.66
C ILE A 20 -5.86 19.87 -30.00
N MET A 21 -5.34 19.50 -31.19
CA MET A 21 -5.22 18.10 -31.60
C MET A 21 -4.29 17.30 -30.69
N VAL A 22 -3.19 17.91 -30.22
CA VAL A 22 -2.29 17.28 -29.23
C VAL A 22 -3.00 17.09 -27.89
N VAL A 23 -3.73 18.08 -27.39
CA VAL A 23 -4.49 17.97 -26.12
C VAL A 23 -5.58 16.90 -26.22
N VAL A 24 -6.30 16.81 -27.34
CA VAL A 24 -7.32 15.79 -27.59
C VAL A 24 -6.67 14.39 -27.70
N ALA A 25 -5.54 14.25 -28.39
CA ALA A 25 -4.81 12.99 -28.48
C ALA A 25 -4.27 12.53 -27.11
N CYS A 26 -3.72 13.45 -26.31
CA CYS A 26 -3.28 13.17 -24.94
C CYS A 26 -4.45 12.79 -24.02
N SER A 27 -5.62 13.41 -24.19
CA SER A 27 -6.82 13.11 -23.40
C SER A 27 -7.38 11.71 -23.70
N ASN A 28 -7.28 11.26 -24.95
CA ASN A 28 -7.71 9.92 -25.36
C ASN A 28 -6.69 8.81 -24.96
N TYR A 29 -5.42 9.15 -24.78
CA TYR A 29 -4.39 8.20 -24.30
C TYR A 29 -4.56 7.82 -22.82
N MET A 30 -5.27 8.63 -22.03
CA MET A 30 -5.48 8.41 -20.60
C MET A 30 -6.70 7.54 -20.28
N ILE A 31 -7.45 7.07 -21.28
CA ILE A 31 -8.54 6.11 -21.11
C ILE A 31 -8.06 4.73 -21.57
N SER A 32 -6.95 4.27 -21.02
CA SER A 32 -6.78 2.83 -20.86
C SER A 32 -7.60 2.42 -19.64
N GLY A 33 -8.90 2.22 -19.86
CA GLY A 33 -9.74 1.55 -18.87
C GLY A 33 -9.06 0.23 -18.54
N ALA A 34 -8.74 0.01 -17.27
CA ALA A 34 -8.08 -1.20 -16.81
C ALA A 34 -8.94 -2.41 -17.21
N GLY A 35 -8.58 -3.09 -18.29
CA GLY A 35 -9.15 -4.38 -18.62
C GLY A 35 -8.94 -5.30 -17.42
N ALA A 36 -10.01 -5.94 -16.95
CA ALA A 36 -9.90 -6.83 -15.81
C ALA A 36 -8.83 -7.89 -16.09
N GLN A 37 -7.92 -8.09 -15.13
CA GLN A 37 -6.90 -9.12 -15.27
C GLN A 37 -7.58 -10.50 -15.42
N PRO A 38 -7.08 -11.39 -16.30
CA PRO A 38 -7.62 -12.75 -16.40
C PRO A 38 -7.54 -13.49 -15.06
N SER A 39 -8.49 -14.40 -14.83
CA SER A 39 -8.59 -15.17 -13.58
C SER A 39 -7.34 -16.01 -13.34
N PRO A 40 -6.69 -15.94 -12.17
CA PRO A 40 -5.53 -16.77 -11.83
C PRO A 40 -5.81 -18.28 -11.72
N GLY A 41 -7.07 -18.71 -11.70
CA GLY A 41 -7.45 -20.13 -11.54
C GLY A 41 -7.31 -20.69 -10.12
N TYR A 42 -6.51 -20.06 -9.25
CA TYR A 42 -6.34 -20.42 -7.84
C TYR A 42 -6.33 -19.19 -6.93
N TYR A 43 -7.00 -19.27 -5.78
CA TYR A 43 -7.19 -18.15 -4.84
C TYR A 43 -6.80 -18.56 -3.40
N PRO A 44 -5.55 -18.34 -2.96
CA PRO A 44 -5.09 -18.75 -1.63
C PRO A 44 -5.85 -18.07 -0.49
N SER A 45 -6.42 -16.87 -0.72
CA SER A 45 -7.25 -16.19 0.26
C SER A 45 -8.59 -16.89 0.55
N LYS A 46 -9.08 -17.77 -0.34
CA LYS A 46 -10.33 -18.53 -0.13
C LYS A 46 -10.12 -19.79 0.69
N THR A 47 -8.90 -20.33 0.74
CA THR A 47 -8.58 -21.55 1.49
C THR A 47 -8.21 -21.25 2.94
N ILE A 48 -7.76 -20.04 3.23
CA ILE A 48 -7.36 -19.59 4.56
C ILE A 48 -8.49 -18.78 5.18
N ARG A 49 -8.89 -19.14 6.41
CA ARG A 49 -9.95 -18.45 7.14
C ARG A 49 -9.44 -17.13 7.72
N SER A 50 -10.29 -16.10 7.74
CA SER A 50 -10.07 -14.90 8.52
C SER A 50 -10.08 -15.21 10.02
N MET A 51 -9.34 -14.44 10.81
CA MET A 51 -9.27 -14.56 12.26
C MET A 51 -9.64 -13.22 12.93
N ALA A 52 -10.08 -13.27 14.19
CA ALA A 52 -10.30 -12.05 14.95
C ALA A 52 -8.96 -11.35 15.21
N PHE A 53 -8.94 -10.02 15.18
CA PHE A 53 -7.70 -9.24 15.31
C PHE A 53 -6.94 -9.58 16.59
N GLY A 54 -7.65 -9.66 17.72
CA GLY A 54 -7.08 -9.96 19.02
C GLY A 54 -6.53 -11.39 19.17
N GLU A 55 -6.79 -12.31 18.24
CA GLU A 55 -6.19 -13.65 18.29
C GLU A 55 -4.76 -13.66 17.76
N GLY A 56 -4.49 -12.88 16.71
CA GLY A 56 -3.21 -12.89 16.00
C GLY A 56 -2.31 -11.69 16.27
N TYR A 57 -2.88 -10.56 16.67
CA TYR A 57 -2.18 -9.28 16.73
C TYR A 57 -2.39 -8.55 18.06
N ASP A 58 -1.41 -7.74 18.41
CA ASP A 58 -1.46 -6.77 19.51
C ASP A 58 -1.17 -5.37 18.99
N ASN A 59 -1.69 -4.37 19.69
CA ASN A 59 -1.29 -3.00 19.47
C ASN A 59 0.23 -2.84 19.69
N LEU A 60 0.89 -2.17 18.75
CA LEU A 60 2.31 -1.82 18.88
C LEU A 60 2.47 -0.40 19.46
N TRP A 61 1.67 0.55 18.99
CA TRP A 61 1.68 1.95 19.43
C TRP A 61 0.43 2.68 18.92
N GLY A 62 0.07 3.80 19.56
CA GLY A 62 -1.06 4.63 19.11
C GLY A 62 -2.42 3.95 19.32
N GLY A 63 -2.64 3.35 20.49
CA GLY A 63 -3.87 2.60 20.80
C GLY A 63 -5.13 3.46 20.82
N GLN A 64 -4.98 4.74 21.13
CA GLN A 64 -6.06 5.73 21.02
C GLN A 64 -6.50 5.99 19.56
N HIS A 65 -5.67 5.61 18.58
CA HIS A 65 -5.93 5.73 17.15
C HIS A 65 -6.29 4.38 16.51
N GLN A 66 -6.92 3.48 17.30
CA GLN A 66 -7.37 2.16 16.88
C GLN A 66 -8.81 1.91 17.30
N THR A 67 -9.60 1.26 16.45
CA THR A 67 -10.96 0.82 16.76
C THR A 67 -11.26 -0.48 16.05
N LEU A 68 -11.83 -1.43 16.79
CA LEU A 68 -12.27 -2.71 16.27
C LEU A 68 -13.73 -2.66 15.86
N SER A 69 -14.06 -3.37 14.79
CA SER A 69 -15.45 -3.64 14.40
C SER A 69 -16.17 -4.48 15.46
N ALA A 70 -17.50 -4.46 15.43
CA ALA A 70 -18.33 -5.21 16.38
C ALA A 70 -18.08 -6.73 16.37
N ASP A 71 -17.70 -7.28 15.21
CA ASP A 71 -17.34 -8.69 15.02
C ASP A 71 -15.86 -8.99 15.30
N GLN A 72 -15.06 -7.99 15.69
CA GLN A 72 -13.63 -8.07 16.00
C GLN A 72 -12.72 -8.54 14.85
N THR A 73 -13.22 -8.60 13.61
CA THR A 73 -12.44 -9.08 12.45
C THR A 73 -11.76 -7.97 11.67
N ALA A 74 -12.22 -6.72 11.82
CA ALA A 74 -11.67 -5.56 11.14
C ALA A 74 -11.10 -4.54 12.14
N LEU A 75 -9.86 -4.13 11.89
CA LEU A 75 -9.21 -3.04 12.62
C LEU A 75 -9.22 -1.78 11.76
N THR A 76 -9.73 -0.69 12.32
CA THR A 76 -9.54 0.65 11.78
C THR A 76 -8.38 1.30 12.50
N VAL A 77 -7.36 1.70 11.75
CA VAL A 77 -6.24 2.51 12.22
C VAL A 77 -6.29 3.87 11.53
N TRP A 78 -6.02 4.94 12.28
CA TRP A 78 -5.94 6.28 11.72
C TRP A 78 -4.76 7.05 12.29
N MET A 79 -4.57 8.25 11.79
CA MET A 79 -3.52 9.17 12.19
C MET A 79 -4.09 10.58 12.21
N ASP A 80 -3.58 11.38 13.12
CA ASP A 80 -3.74 12.83 13.08
C ASP A 80 -2.36 13.48 13.30
N ARG A 81 -2.34 14.80 13.57
CA ARG A 81 -1.10 15.53 13.82
C ARG A 81 -0.36 15.08 15.08
N SER A 82 -1.05 14.44 16.03
CA SER A 82 -0.45 14.01 17.30
C SER A 82 0.33 12.71 17.13
N SER A 83 -0.26 11.71 16.48
CA SER A 83 0.39 10.43 16.23
C SER A 83 -0.34 9.62 15.17
N GLY A 84 0.37 8.65 14.60
CA GLY A 84 -0.24 7.56 13.86
C GLY A 84 -0.52 6.37 14.74
N SER A 85 -0.56 5.19 14.12
CA SER A 85 -0.85 3.95 14.82
C SER A 85 -0.20 2.74 14.16
N GLY A 86 -0.07 1.66 14.90
CA GLY A 86 0.34 0.38 14.32
C GLY A 86 0.14 -0.81 15.24
N PHE A 87 0.17 -1.99 14.64
CA PHE A 87 0.05 -3.26 15.33
C PHE A 87 1.16 -4.23 14.93
N LYS A 88 1.38 -5.25 15.76
CA LYS A 88 2.32 -6.34 15.50
C LYS A 88 1.68 -7.70 15.76
N SER A 89 2.22 -8.75 15.15
CA SER A 89 1.81 -10.12 15.49
C SER A 89 2.22 -10.48 16.92
N LYS A 90 1.40 -11.30 17.57
CA LYS A 90 1.68 -11.86 18.91
C LYS A 90 2.86 -12.82 18.90
N ARG A 91 3.03 -13.54 17.81
CA ARG A 91 4.06 -14.56 17.61
C ARG A 91 5.02 -14.15 16.51
N SER A 92 6.25 -14.62 16.63
CA SER A 92 7.21 -14.64 15.55
C SER A 92 6.93 -15.80 14.61
N TYR A 93 7.21 -15.62 13.33
CA TYR A 93 7.08 -16.65 12.32
C TYR A 93 8.43 -17.02 11.72
N ARG A 94 8.50 -18.18 11.08
CA ARG A 94 9.65 -18.62 10.27
C ARG A 94 9.29 -18.67 8.78
N ASN A 95 8.03 -18.96 8.50
CA ASN A 95 7.42 -19.07 7.19
C ASN A 95 5.90 -19.00 7.38
N GLY A 96 5.18 -18.62 6.33
CA GLY A 96 3.72 -18.57 6.36
C GLY A 96 3.15 -17.74 5.22
N TYR A 97 1.85 -17.88 4.99
CA TYR A 97 1.10 -16.96 4.17
C TYR A 97 0.44 -15.91 5.07
N PHE A 98 0.67 -14.65 4.76
CA PHE A 98 0.07 -13.55 5.49
C PHE A 98 -0.72 -12.67 4.54
N GLY A 99 -2.02 -12.61 4.79
CA GLY A 99 -2.95 -11.79 4.04
C GLY A 99 -3.71 -10.86 4.96
N ALA A 100 -4.00 -9.67 4.46
CA ALA A 100 -4.94 -8.74 5.05
C ALA A 100 -5.76 -8.12 3.93
N SER A 101 -7.05 -7.90 4.17
CA SER A 101 -7.87 -7.04 3.33
C SER A 101 -7.68 -5.61 3.81
N ILE A 102 -7.08 -4.75 2.98
CA ILE A 102 -6.72 -3.39 3.36
C ILE A 102 -7.52 -2.41 2.51
N LYS A 103 -8.24 -1.51 3.19
CA LYS A 103 -8.88 -0.35 2.57
C LYS A 103 -8.10 0.90 2.94
N VAL A 104 -7.64 1.63 1.93
CA VAL A 104 -6.89 2.88 2.11
C VAL A 104 -7.87 4.06 2.10
N PRO A 105 -7.62 5.13 2.89
CA PRO A 105 -8.44 6.34 2.85
C PRO A 105 -8.53 6.94 1.44
N SER A 106 -9.71 7.44 1.09
CA SER A 106 -9.94 8.20 -0.14
C SER A 106 -9.62 9.68 0.06
N GLY A 107 -9.02 10.33 -0.93
CA GLY A 107 -8.75 11.77 -0.92
C GLY A 107 -7.26 12.11 -0.88
N TYR A 108 -6.92 13.28 -0.33
CA TYR A 108 -5.54 13.74 -0.26
C TYR A 108 -4.78 13.01 0.86
N THR A 109 -3.84 12.14 0.45
CA THR A 109 -3.01 11.32 1.35
C THR A 109 -1.52 11.60 1.19
N ALA A 110 -1.15 12.80 0.69
CA ALA A 110 0.26 13.14 0.50
C ALA A 110 1.02 13.10 1.85
N GLY A 111 2.15 12.41 1.84
CA GLY A 111 2.95 12.18 3.04
C GLY A 111 2.43 11.08 3.96
N VAL A 112 1.28 10.43 3.69
CA VAL A 112 0.79 9.31 4.51
C VAL A 112 1.22 7.98 3.91
N ASN A 113 1.82 7.12 4.73
CA ASN A 113 2.19 5.76 4.34
C ASN A 113 1.46 4.73 5.19
N THR A 114 0.73 3.82 4.53
CA THR A 114 0.11 2.64 5.12
C THR A 114 0.87 1.41 4.66
N ALA A 115 1.58 0.75 5.57
CA ALA A 115 2.46 -0.36 5.23
C ALA A 115 2.11 -1.63 6.02
N PHE A 116 1.98 -2.76 5.33
CA PHE A 116 1.88 -4.12 5.91
C PHE A 116 3.12 -4.91 5.53
N TYR A 117 3.91 -5.34 6.52
CA TYR A 117 5.23 -5.93 6.26
C TYR A 117 5.69 -6.88 7.36
N VAL A 118 6.61 -7.78 6.99
CA VAL A 118 7.35 -8.62 7.94
C VAL A 118 8.69 -7.97 8.26
N ARG A 119 9.05 -7.91 9.55
CA ARG A 119 10.38 -7.44 9.97
C ARG A 119 11.09 -8.46 10.84
N TYR A 120 12.37 -8.63 10.54
CA TYR A 120 13.35 -9.29 11.37
C TYR A 120 13.65 -8.43 12.60
N CYS A 121 13.40 -8.95 13.80
CA CYS A 121 13.82 -8.28 15.04
C CYS A 121 15.20 -8.80 15.45
N LEU A 122 16.24 -8.00 15.29
CA LEU A 122 17.60 -8.37 15.70
C LEU A 122 17.86 -8.11 17.20
N LEU A 123 16.95 -7.45 17.94
CA LEU A 123 17.28 -6.81 19.23
C LEU A 123 16.28 -7.00 20.40
N ASP A 124 15.44 -8.04 20.44
CA ASP A 124 14.60 -8.29 21.64
C ASP A 124 15.32 -9.10 22.75
N ARG A 125 16.65 -9.04 22.86
CA ARG A 125 17.44 -9.70 23.92
C ARG A 125 18.25 -8.72 24.80
N ILE A 126 17.61 -7.72 25.39
CA ILE A 126 18.19 -7.04 26.58
C ILE A 126 17.20 -7.00 27.75
N ALA A 127 16.42 -8.08 27.96
CA ALA A 127 15.56 -8.19 29.16
C ALA A 127 15.47 -9.59 29.79
N GLY A 128 16.34 -10.54 29.42
CA GLY A 128 16.28 -11.88 30.01
C GLY A 128 17.47 -12.74 29.66
N GLY A 129 18.45 -12.80 30.55
CA GLY A 129 19.63 -13.63 30.39
C GLY A 129 19.29 -15.12 30.32
N ARG A 130 19.53 -15.73 29.15
CA ARG A 130 20.15 -17.05 28.93
C ARG A 130 20.15 -17.41 27.43
N ARG A 131 21.36 -17.67 26.91
CA ARG A 131 21.79 -18.36 25.65
C ARG A 131 21.18 -17.89 24.30
N PRO A 132 21.99 -17.36 23.36
CA PRO A 132 21.52 -16.93 22.04
C PRO A 132 21.26 -18.15 21.13
N ALA A 133 20.05 -18.69 21.19
CA ALA A 133 19.46 -19.21 19.96
C ALA A 133 19.27 -17.99 19.05
N ILE A 134 19.85 -18.04 17.84
CA ILE A 134 19.53 -17.16 16.73
C ILE A 134 18.07 -17.44 16.37
N ALA A 135 17.15 -16.96 17.19
CA ALA A 135 15.74 -16.90 16.87
C ALA A 135 15.60 -15.59 16.11
N SER A 136 15.74 -15.68 14.79
CA SER A 136 15.30 -14.63 13.90
C SER A 136 13.79 -14.50 14.08
N CYS A 137 13.36 -13.63 14.99
CA CYS A 137 11.94 -13.41 15.23
C CYS A 137 11.37 -12.55 14.11
N GLU A 138 10.68 -13.16 13.15
CA GLU A 138 9.96 -12.44 12.10
C GLU A 138 8.59 -12.02 12.64
N PHE A 139 8.43 -10.75 12.98
CA PHE A 139 7.13 -10.20 13.36
C PHE A 139 6.47 -9.55 12.15
N MET A 140 5.19 -9.84 11.96
CA MET A 140 4.34 -9.08 11.04
C MET A 140 3.96 -7.75 11.70
N LYS A 141 3.98 -6.65 10.95
CA LYS A 141 3.58 -5.32 11.43
C LYS A 141 2.75 -4.59 10.38
N LEU A 142 1.84 -3.74 10.86
CA LEU A 142 1.18 -2.72 10.05
C LEU A 142 1.32 -1.36 10.74
N LEU A 143 1.65 -0.32 9.97
CA LEU A 143 1.76 1.04 10.49
C LEU A 143 1.12 2.04 9.53
N ILE A 144 0.54 3.09 10.12
CA ILE A 144 0.17 4.32 9.44
C ILE A 144 0.98 5.48 10.03
N ILE A 145 1.81 6.13 9.20
CA ILE A 145 2.70 7.22 9.60
C ILE A 145 2.75 8.32 8.54
N TYR A 146 3.22 9.51 8.95
CA TYR A 146 3.59 10.59 8.04
C TYR A 146 5.07 10.42 7.65
N VAL A 147 5.40 10.61 6.38
CA VAL A 147 6.75 10.47 5.78
C VAL A 147 7.30 11.84 5.44
#